data_AF-A0A835L369-F1
#
_entry.id   AF-A0A835L369-F1
#
_cell.length_a   1.000
_cell.length_b   1.000
_cell.length_c   1.000
_cell.angle_alpha   90.00
_cell.angle_beta   90.00
_cell.angle_gamma   90.00
#
_symmetry.space_group_name_H-M   'P 1'
#
loop_
_entity.id
_entity.type
_entity.pdbx_description
1 polymer ?
#
loop_
_entity_poly.entity_id
_entity_poly.type
_entity_poly.pdbx_seq_one_letter_code
_entity_poly.pdbx_strand_id
1 'polypeptide(L)'
;MSNINKMTKKEEELNIEVVKVCHRHLSKMGAYRYIQELYRKKLSDVMRFLLRVRVWQYRQLTRMHRAPRPTRPDKARRLGYRAKQGFVIFRIRVRRGGRKRPVPKGATYGKPKSQGVNQLKPTRNLQSIAEERVGRRCGGLRVLNSYWVAQDSSYKYFEVILVDPSHKAIRRDPKINWIVNAVHKHREMRGLTSAGRSSRGLGKGHRFSQTKGGSRRAAWIRRNTLQLHRKR
;
A
#
# COMPACT_ATOMS: atom_id res chain seq x y z
N MET A 1 -10.30 58.13 -27.03
CA MET A 1 -11.30 58.12 -25.94
C MET A 1 -11.67 56.68 -25.62
N SER A 2 -11.69 56.38 -24.33
CA SER A 2 -11.75 55.08 -23.68
C SER A 2 -13.06 54.30 -23.91
N ASN A 3 -12.98 53.11 -24.50
CA ASN A 3 -14.05 52.12 -24.40
C ASN A 3 -13.79 51.22 -23.20
N ILE A 4 -14.32 51.64 -22.05
CA ILE A 4 -14.32 50.85 -20.82
C ILE A 4 -15.45 49.82 -20.95
N ASN A 5 -15.06 48.54 -21.02
CA ASN A 5 -15.97 47.39 -20.96
C ASN A 5 -16.86 47.49 -19.71
N LYS A 6 -18.14 47.84 -19.89
CA LYS A 6 -19.16 47.67 -18.87
C LYS A 6 -19.47 46.17 -18.76
N MET A 7 -18.87 45.48 -17.80
CA MET A 7 -19.36 44.18 -17.35
C MET A 7 -20.84 44.31 -17.01
N THR A 8 -21.66 43.40 -17.52
CA THR A 8 -23.09 43.39 -17.22
C THR A 8 -23.30 42.95 -15.78
N LYS A 9 -24.24 43.56 -15.04
CA LYS A 9 -24.56 43.18 -13.63
C LYS A 9 -24.78 41.67 -13.44
N LYS A 10 -25.26 40.99 -14.49
CA LYS A 10 -25.50 39.55 -14.54
C LYS A 10 -24.21 38.71 -14.52
N GLU A 11 -23.13 39.19 -15.16
CA GLU A 11 -21.80 38.54 -15.14
C GLU A 11 -21.08 38.77 -13.80
N GLU A 12 -21.26 39.93 -13.17
CA GLU A 12 -20.79 40.18 -11.80
C GLU A 12 -21.51 39.26 -10.80
N GLU A 13 -22.83 39.11 -10.89
CA GLU A 13 -23.59 38.20 -10.03
C GLU A 13 -23.19 36.73 -10.23
N LEU A 14 -22.99 36.28 -11.47
CA LEU A 14 -22.50 34.92 -11.75
C LEU A 14 -21.08 34.69 -11.21
N ASN A 15 -20.19 35.67 -11.35
CA ASN A 15 -18.84 35.58 -10.79
C ASN A 15 -18.87 35.59 -9.27
N ILE A 16 -19.73 36.39 -8.64
CA ILE A 16 -19.92 36.41 -7.20
C ILE A 16 -20.51 35.08 -6.72
N GLU A 17 -21.42 34.46 -7.47
CA GLU A 17 -22.02 33.17 -7.12
C GLU A 17 -21.03 32.02 -7.29
N VAL A 18 -20.23 31.99 -8.36
CA VAL A 18 -19.13 31.04 -8.56
C VAL A 18 -18.06 31.21 -7.48
N VAL A 19 -17.69 32.45 -7.11
CA VAL A 19 -16.74 32.74 -6.03
C VAL A 19 -17.32 32.35 -4.67
N LYS A 20 -18.62 32.55 -4.42
CA LYS A 20 -19.33 32.12 -3.19
C LYS A 20 -19.49 30.60 -3.11
N VAL A 21 -19.69 29.89 -4.22
CA VAL A 21 -19.74 28.42 -4.29
C VAL A 21 -18.35 27.82 -4.08
N CYS A 22 -17.32 28.41 -4.66
CA CYS A 22 -15.92 28.08 -4.38
C CYS A 22 -15.55 28.36 -2.92
N HIS A 23 -15.92 29.51 -2.36
CA HIS A 23 -15.68 29.86 -0.95
C HIS A 23 -16.43 28.95 0.03
N ARG A 24 -17.68 28.56 -0.27
CA ARG A 24 -18.43 27.56 0.53
C ARG A 24 -17.80 26.17 0.49
N HIS A 25 -17.15 25.78 -0.61
CA HIS A 25 -16.39 24.53 -0.69
C HIS A 25 -15.03 24.58 0.01
N LEU A 26 -14.38 25.74 0.07
CA LEU A 26 -13.08 25.96 0.73
C LEU A 26 -13.17 25.92 2.27
N SER A 27 -14.27 26.41 2.85
CA SER A 27 -14.51 26.42 4.30
C SER A 27 -14.74 25.03 4.92
N LYS A 28 -15.09 24.00 4.12
CA LYS A 28 -15.43 22.64 4.60
C LYS A 28 -14.31 21.59 4.46
N MET A 29 -13.07 21.99 4.11
CA MET A 29 -11.98 21.02 3.94
C MET A 29 -11.05 20.98 5.15
N GLY A 30 -11.03 19.86 5.88
CA GLY A 30 -10.08 19.64 6.99
C GLY A 30 -8.62 19.50 6.51
N ALA A 31 -7.66 19.80 7.39
CA ALA A 31 -6.21 19.82 7.08
C ALA A 31 -5.69 18.56 6.35
N TYR A 32 -6.19 17.37 6.70
CA TYR A 32 -5.78 16.13 6.04
C TYR A 32 -6.18 16.05 4.57
N ARG A 33 -7.23 16.77 4.13
CA ARG A 33 -7.61 16.82 2.73
C ARG A 33 -6.59 17.60 1.92
N TYR A 34 -6.11 18.75 2.40
CA TYR A 34 -5.03 19.51 1.76
C TYR A 34 -3.75 18.69 1.62
N ILE A 35 -3.34 17.98 2.68
CA ILE A 35 -2.19 17.06 2.64
C ILE A 35 -2.39 15.98 1.58
N GLN A 36 -3.60 15.42 1.48
CA GLN A 36 -3.91 14.43 0.46
C GLN A 36 -3.79 14.98 -0.96
N GLU A 37 -4.33 16.17 -1.24
CA GLU A 37 -4.25 16.79 -2.57
C GLU A 37 -2.80 17.13 -2.94
N LEU A 38 -2.02 17.63 -1.98
CA LEU A 38 -0.59 17.90 -2.14
C LEU A 38 0.17 16.62 -2.53
N TYR A 39 -0.11 15.49 -1.87
CA TYR A 39 0.47 14.20 -2.22
C TYR A 39 -0.08 13.57 -3.51
N ARG A 40 -1.18 14.06 -4.08
CA ARG A 40 -1.62 13.65 -5.43
C ARG A 40 -0.72 14.30 -6.48
N LYS A 41 -0.39 15.57 -6.33
CA LYS A 41 0.51 16.34 -7.22
C LYS A 41 2.00 16.12 -6.90
N LYS A 42 2.49 14.88 -6.94
CA LYS A 42 3.90 14.54 -6.59
C LYS A 42 4.96 15.13 -7.51
N LEU A 43 4.54 15.58 -8.70
CA LEU A 43 5.41 16.16 -9.71
C LEU A 43 5.66 17.66 -9.49
N SER A 44 4.96 18.30 -8.55
CA SER A 44 5.22 19.70 -8.23
C SER A 44 6.62 19.89 -7.63
N ASP A 45 7.18 21.08 -7.78
CA ASP A 45 8.56 21.36 -7.36
C ASP A 45 8.75 21.17 -5.85
N VAL A 46 7.77 21.63 -5.05
CA VAL A 46 7.74 21.41 -3.60
C VAL A 46 7.81 19.91 -3.28
N MET A 47 6.98 19.08 -3.92
CA MET A 47 6.97 17.65 -3.63
C MET A 47 8.21 16.93 -4.14
N ARG A 48 8.74 17.32 -5.29
CA ARG A 48 10.00 16.78 -5.83
C ARG A 48 11.16 17.09 -4.90
N PHE A 49 11.28 18.33 -4.42
CA PHE A 49 12.29 18.75 -3.47
C PHE A 49 12.21 17.92 -2.18
N LEU A 50 11.03 17.85 -1.55
CA LEU A 50 10.82 17.07 -0.32
C LEU A 50 11.12 15.58 -0.50
N LEU A 51 10.75 14.98 -1.64
CA LEU A 51 11.04 13.57 -1.92
C LEU A 51 12.53 13.33 -2.13
N ARG A 52 13.25 14.24 -2.81
CA ARG A 52 14.71 14.15 -3.01
C ARG A 52 15.47 14.19 -1.69
N VAL A 53 15.19 15.19 -0.85
CA VAL A 53 15.85 15.34 0.47
C VAL A 53 15.56 14.12 1.37
N ARG A 54 14.32 13.63 1.40
CA ARG A 54 13.96 12.42 2.16
C ARG A 54 14.68 11.18 1.67
N VAL A 55 14.73 10.96 0.35
CA VAL A 55 15.43 9.80 -0.23
C VAL A 55 16.90 9.85 0.12
N TRP A 56 17.55 11.01 0.04
CA TRP A 56 18.94 11.18 0.46
C TRP A 56 19.15 10.74 1.92
N GLN A 57 18.31 11.24 2.84
CA GLN A 57 18.36 10.82 4.25
C GLN A 57 18.15 9.31 4.41
N TYR A 58 17.19 8.73 3.69
CA TYR A 58 16.84 7.30 3.83
C TYR A 58 17.90 6.36 3.23
N ARG A 59 18.79 6.86 2.37
CA ARG A 59 19.93 6.08 1.87
C ARG A 59 20.97 5.85 2.96
N GLN A 60 21.20 6.85 3.80
CA GLN A 60 22.15 6.79 4.92
C GLN A 60 21.66 5.88 6.05
N LEU A 61 20.34 5.76 6.22
CA LEU A 61 19.75 4.87 7.20
C LEU A 61 19.90 3.38 6.81
N THR A 62 19.82 2.52 7.82
CA THR A 62 19.83 1.06 7.64
C THR A 62 18.63 0.58 6.81
N ARG A 63 18.72 -0.63 6.27
CA ARG A 63 17.67 -1.21 5.40
C ARG A 63 16.28 -1.18 6.04
N MET A 64 16.22 -1.39 7.35
CA MET A 64 15.01 -1.37 8.16
C MET A 64 15.26 -0.51 9.39
N HIS A 65 14.55 0.61 9.48
CA HIS A 65 14.71 1.63 10.51
C HIS A 65 13.37 1.89 11.21
N ARG A 66 13.35 1.98 12.54
CA ARG A 66 12.15 2.34 13.30
C ARG A 66 11.88 3.83 13.17
N ALA A 67 10.77 4.20 12.54
CA ALA A 67 10.37 5.61 12.42
C ALA A 67 9.54 6.02 13.64
N PRO A 68 9.87 7.13 14.34
CA PRO A 68 9.14 7.55 15.53
C PRO A 68 7.71 8.03 15.21
N ARG A 69 7.51 8.60 14.01
CA ARG A 69 6.22 9.13 13.54
C ARG A 69 6.01 8.81 12.06
N PRO A 70 4.75 8.69 11.59
CA PRO A 70 4.48 8.47 10.17
C PRO A 70 4.95 9.68 9.36
N THR A 71 5.64 9.43 8.23
CA THR A 71 5.95 10.52 7.29
C THR A 71 4.68 11.11 6.67
N ARG A 72 3.63 10.28 6.57
CA ARG A 72 2.33 10.62 6.01
C ARG A 72 1.20 10.30 7.00
N PRO A 73 0.89 11.19 7.95
CA PRO A 73 -0.16 10.94 8.94
C PRO A 73 -1.55 10.77 8.30
N ASP A 74 -1.84 11.49 7.21
CA ASP A 74 -3.07 11.37 6.40
C ASP A 74 -3.27 9.93 5.89
N LYS A 75 -2.23 9.38 5.27
CA LYS A 75 -2.27 8.05 4.64
C LYS A 75 -2.23 6.96 5.69
N ALA A 76 -1.42 7.12 6.73
CA ALA A 76 -1.32 6.16 7.83
C ALA A 76 -2.68 6.00 8.52
N ARG A 77 -3.37 7.10 8.86
CA ARG A 77 -4.69 7.06 9.50
C ARG A 77 -5.74 6.35 8.65
N ARG A 78 -5.75 6.58 7.33
CA ARG A 78 -6.65 5.87 6.39
C ARG A 78 -6.42 4.36 6.37
N LEU A 79 -5.19 3.93 6.64
CA LEU A 79 -4.81 2.52 6.67
C LEU A 79 -4.93 1.88 8.06
N GLY A 80 -5.46 2.62 9.04
CA GLY A 80 -5.78 2.11 10.37
C GLY A 80 -4.80 2.53 11.48
N TYR A 81 -3.80 3.37 11.19
CA TYR A 81 -2.91 3.91 12.24
C TYR A 81 -3.68 4.85 13.17
N ARG A 82 -3.41 4.73 14.47
CA ARG A 82 -3.83 5.69 15.50
C ARG A 82 -2.60 6.09 16.31
N ALA A 83 -2.55 7.36 16.72
CA ALA A 83 -1.49 7.88 17.58
C ALA A 83 -1.78 7.49 19.03
N LYS A 84 -1.50 6.22 19.37
CA LYS A 84 -1.58 5.67 20.72
C LYS A 84 -0.49 4.63 20.92
N GLN A 85 -0.18 4.31 22.17
CA GLN A 85 0.80 3.29 22.51
C GLN A 85 0.40 1.92 21.94
N GLY A 86 1.41 1.15 21.52
CA GLY A 86 1.24 -0.14 20.82
C GLY A 86 1.18 -0.03 19.29
N PHE A 87 1.09 1.16 18.70
CA PHE A 87 1.35 1.34 17.26
C PHE A 87 2.82 1.69 17.02
N VAL A 88 3.45 1.01 16.06
CA VAL A 88 4.85 1.24 15.69
C VAL A 88 4.96 1.35 14.18
N ILE A 89 5.88 2.18 13.70
CA ILE A 89 6.14 2.35 12.27
C ILE A 89 7.56 1.96 11.97
N PHE A 90 7.72 1.09 10.97
CA PHE A 90 9.02 0.73 10.43
C PHE A 90 9.14 1.22 9.00
N ARG A 91 10.22 1.92 8.71
CA ARG A 91 10.61 2.27 7.35
C ARG A 91 11.52 1.17 6.80
N ILE A 92 11.20 0.67 5.62
CA ILE A 92 11.99 -0.36 4.95
C ILE A 92 12.23 0.00 3.50
N ARG A 93 13.47 -0.25 3.04
CA ARG A 93 13.83 -0.17 1.62
C ARG A 93 13.84 -1.55 0.96
N VAL A 94 13.29 -1.62 -0.25
CA VAL A 94 13.27 -2.82 -1.10
C VAL A 94 13.85 -2.47 -2.45
N ARG A 95 14.81 -3.28 -2.93
CA ARG A 95 15.44 -3.08 -4.25
C ARG A 95 14.39 -3.23 -5.35
N ARG A 96 14.41 -2.32 -6.31
CA ARG A 96 13.51 -2.28 -7.46
C ARG A 96 13.95 -3.30 -8.51
N GLY A 97 13.04 -3.55 -9.47
CA GLY A 97 13.29 -4.42 -10.62
C GLY A 97 12.64 -5.78 -10.50
N GLY A 98 12.89 -6.62 -11.51
CA GLY A 98 12.53 -8.02 -11.51
C GLY A 98 13.39 -8.83 -10.53
N ARG A 99 13.16 -10.14 -10.49
CA ARG A 99 13.96 -11.06 -9.68
C ARG A 99 14.52 -12.14 -10.58
N LYS A 100 15.83 -12.10 -10.79
CA LYS A 100 16.57 -13.14 -11.54
C LYS A 100 16.33 -14.51 -10.90
N ARG A 101 16.19 -15.55 -11.72
CA ARG A 101 16.17 -16.93 -11.21
C ARG A 101 17.54 -17.27 -10.59
N PRO A 102 17.58 -17.82 -9.38
CA PRO A 102 18.84 -18.27 -8.78
C PRO A 102 19.26 -19.61 -9.40
N VAL A 103 19.99 -19.58 -10.51
CA VAL A 103 20.58 -20.77 -11.15
C VAL A 103 22.08 -20.55 -11.39
N PRO A 104 22.91 -21.58 -11.17
CA PRO A 104 24.34 -21.50 -11.46
C PRO A 104 24.56 -21.27 -12.95
N LYS A 105 25.40 -20.29 -13.31
CA LYS A 105 25.78 -19.95 -14.69
C LYS A 105 24.61 -19.68 -15.67
N GLY A 106 23.38 -19.50 -15.19
CA GLY A 106 22.21 -19.36 -16.07
C GLY A 106 21.62 -20.68 -16.57
N ALA A 107 22.18 -21.83 -16.19
CA ALA A 107 21.72 -23.14 -16.64
C ALA A 107 20.51 -23.60 -15.82
N THR A 108 19.31 -23.61 -16.42
CA THR A 108 18.09 -24.09 -15.74
C THR A 108 17.89 -25.59 -15.85
N TYR A 109 18.45 -26.20 -16.90
CA TYR A 109 18.19 -27.58 -17.35
C TYR A 109 16.70 -27.82 -17.70
N GLY A 110 16.43 -28.69 -18.69
CA GLY A 110 15.07 -28.99 -19.15
C GLY A 110 14.57 -28.18 -20.36
N LYS A 111 13.24 -28.18 -20.55
CA LYS A 111 12.59 -27.74 -21.79
C LYS A 111 12.84 -26.25 -22.10
N PRO A 112 12.98 -25.86 -23.39
CA PRO A 112 13.22 -24.46 -23.80
C PRO A 112 12.24 -23.44 -23.19
N LYS A 113 10.96 -23.81 -23.03
CA LYS A 113 9.92 -22.97 -22.42
C LYS A 113 10.28 -22.43 -21.02
N SER A 114 11.04 -23.17 -20.23
CA SER A 114 11.39 -22.80 -18.85
C SER A 114 12.81 -22.25 -18.67
N GLN A 115 13.54 -21.99 -19.75
CA GLN A 115 14.94 -21.53 -19.71
C GLN A 115 15.12 -20.03 -19.38
N GLY A 116 14.05 -19.25 -19.29
CA GLY A 116 14.13 -17.81 -18.98
C GLY A 116 14.73 -17.50 -17.59
N VAL A 117 15.74 -16.62 -17.54
CA VAL A 117 16.45 -16.26 -16.30
C VAL A 117 16.27 -14.78 -15.89
N ASN A 118 16.47 -13.83 -16.82
CA ASN A 118 16.66 -12.41 -16.47
C ASN A 118 15.35 -11.61 -16.35
N GLN A 119 14.41 -11.78 -17.28
CA GLN A 119 13.21 -10.93 -17.38
C GLN A 119 12.02 -11.42 -16.52
N LEU A 120 12.31 -12.22 -15.50
CA LEU A 120 11.29 -12.75 -14.60
C LEU A 120 10.79 -11.68 -13.60
N LYS A 121 9.47 -11.59 -13.47
CA LYS A 121 8.79 -10.67 -12.55
C LYS A 121 8.36 -11.44 -11.29
N PRO A 122 8.57 -10.89 -10.08
CA PRO A 122 8.06 -11.53 -8.88
C PRO A 122 6.52 -11.54 -8.88
N THR A 123 5.92 -12.65 -8.45
CA THR A 123 4.46 -12.78 -8.36
C THR A 123 3.84 -11.83 -7.32
N ARG A 124 4.59 -11.57 -6.24
CA ARG A 124 4.19 -10.64 -5.17
C ARG A 124 4.68 -9.24 -5.48
N ASN A 125 3.92 -8.23 -5.06
CA ASN A 125 4.36 -6.84 -5.15
C ASN A 125 5.53 -6.56 -4.18
N LEU A 126 6.35 -5.56 -4.51
CA LEU A 126 7.47 -5.13 -3.67
C LEU A 126 7.03 -4.63 -2.28
N GLN A 127 5.80 -4.12 -2.18
CA GLN A 127 5.20 -3.67 -0.93
C GLN A 127 4.90 -4.84 0.02
N SER A 128 4.39 -5.96 -0.46
CA SER A 128 4.18 -7.17 0.35
C SER A 128 5.50 -7.82 0.73
N ILE A 129 6.53 -7.72 -0.12
CA ILE A 129 7.90 -8.15 0.23
C ILE A 129 8.46 -7.26 1.37
N ALA A 130 8.19 -5.96 1.36
CA ALA A 130 8.52 -5.06 2.47
C ALA A 130 7.82 -5.48 3.77
N GLU A 131 6.51 -5.72 3.72
CA GLU A 131 5.73 -6.20 4.87
C GLU A 131 6.30 -7.50 5.43
N GLU A 132 6.61 -8.47 4.57
CA GLU A 132 7.17 -9.76 4.99
C GLU A 132 8.52 -9.61 5.67
N ARG A 133 9.42 -8.78 5.13
CA ARG A 133 10.73 -8.54 5.76
C ARG A 133 10.61 -7.92 7.15
N VAL A 134 9.69 -6.97 7.32
CA VAL A 134 9.41 -6.37 8.63
C VAL A 134 8.78 -7.37 9.58
N GLY A 135 7.76 -8.11 9.14
CA GLY A 135 7.09 -9.13 9.94
C GLY A 135 8.01 -10.26 10.40
N ARG A 136 8.97 -10.67 9.57
CA ARG A 136 10.01 -11.66 9.94
C ARG A 136 10.93 -11.14 11.05
N ARG A 137 11.37 -9.87 10.97
CA ARG A 137 12.27 -9.30 11.98
C ARG A 137 11.53 -8.93 13.27
N CYS A 138 10.29 -8.49 13.17
CA CYS A 138 9.46 -8.07 14.29
C CYS A 138 8.41 -9.15 14.63
N GLY A 139 8.83 -10.37 14.94
CA GLY A 139 7.94 -11.52 15.12
C GLY A 139 6.91 -11.36 16.25
N GLY A 140 7.22 -10.58 17.29
CA GLY A 140 6.29 -10.26 18.39
C GLY A 140 5.17 -9.28 17.99
N LEU A 141 5.31 -8.57 16.87
CA LEU A 141 4.35 -7.56 16.41
C LEU A 141 3.45 -8.12 15.30
N ARG A 142 2.36 -7.41 15.01
CA ARG A 142 1.41 -7.74 13.94
C ARG A 142 1.46 -6.68 12.86
N VAL A 143 1.67 -7.10 11.61
CA VAL A 143 1.57 -6.20 10.45
C VAL A 143 0.10 -5.85 10.22
N LEU A 144 -0.21 -4.56 10.31
CA LEU A 144 -1.55 -4.03 10.00
C LEU A 144 -1.66 -3.75 8.50
N ASN A 145 -0.84 -2.83 8.00
CA ASN A 145 -0.82 -2.38 6.62
C ASN A 145 0.51 -1.66 6.30
N SER A 146 0.66 -1.21 5.06
CA SER A 146 1.84 -0.44 4.64
C SER A 146 1.50 0.61 3.58
N TYR A 147 2.38 1.57 3.37
CA TYR A 147 2.25 2.55 2.29
C TYR A 147 3.59 2.99 1.72
N TRP A 148 3.54 3.46 0.47
CA TRP A 148 4.68 4.05 -0.23
C TRP A 148 5.01 5.44 0.33
N VAL A 149 6.31 5.69 0.53
CA VAL A 149 6.81 6.98 1.02
C VAL A 149 7.62 7.70 -0.04
N ALA A 150 8.59 7.00 -0.65
CA ALA A 150 9.49 7.55 -1.63
C ALA A 150 10.09 6.44 -2.52
N GLN A 151 10.74 6.83 -3.62
CA GLN A 151 11.50 5.91 -4.46
C GLN A 151 12.67 6.63 -5.13
N ASP A 152 13.74 5.90 -5.40
CA ASP A 152 14.82 6.28 -6.30
C ASP A 152 15.00 5.20 -7.37
N SER A 153 16.02 5.30 -8.22
CA SER A 153 16.30 4.31 -9.27
C SER A 153 16.48 2.89 -8.71
N SER A 154 17.18 2.74 -7.58
CA SER A 154 17.57 1.45 -7.02
C SER A 154 16.56 0.84 -6.04
N TYR A 155 15.82 1.66 -5.30
CA TYR A 155 15.02 1.28 -4.15
C TYR A 155 13.63 1.93 -4.13
N LYS A 156 12.67 1.21 -3.54
CA LYS A 156 11.39 1.74 -3.08
C LYS A 156 11.37 1.72 -1.56
N TYR A 157 10.87 2.81 -0.98
CA TYR A 157 10.76 2.99 0.47
C TYR A 157 9.30 2.88 0.87
N PHE A 158 9.03 2.02 1.85
CA PHE A 158 7.71 1.80 2.42
C PHE A 158 7.75 2.04 3.92
N GLU A 159 6.66 2.55 4.45
CA GLU A 159 6.38 2.56 5.89
C GLU A 159 5.34 1.46 6.18
N VAL A 160 5.71 0.55 7.08
CA VAL A 160 4.89 -0.56 7.54
C VAL A 160 4.37 -0.21 8.93
N ILE A 161 3.05 -0.27 9.08
CA ILE A 161 2.35 -0.06 10.34
C ILE A 161 2.28 -1.40 11.07
N LEU A 162 2.89 -1.47 12.24
CA LEU A 162 2.85 -2.59 13.15
C LEU A 162 2.00 -2.27 14.36
N VAL A 163 1.42 -3.31 14.94
CA VAL A 163 0.65 -3.25 16.19
C VAL A 163 1.23 -4.27 17.17
N ASP A 164 1.43 -3.86 18.41
CA ASP A 164 1.80 -4.73 19.52
C ASP A 164 0.54 -5.40 20.12
N PRO A 165 0.36 -6.72 19.94
CA PRO A 165 -0.79 -7.43 20.48
C PRO A 165 -0.77 -7.60 22.01
N SER A 166 0.39 -7.41 22.65
CA SER A 166 0.56 -7.56 24.10
C SER A 166 0.21 -6.27 24.87
N HIS A 167 0.21 -5.12 24.19
CA HIS A 167 -0.03 -3.84 24.83
C HIS A 167 -1.50 -3.66 25.28
N LYS A 168 -1.73 -3.23 26.54
CA LYS A 168 -3.07 -3.03 27.12
C LYS A 168 -3.94 -2.07 26.29
N ALA A 169 -3.35 -0.98 25.80
CA ALA A 169 -4.04 0.01 24.94
C ALA A 169 -4.52 -0.56 23.59
N ILE A 170 -3.99 -1.70 23.14
CA ILE A 170 -4.46 -2.43 21.95
C ILE A 170 -5.53 -3.45 22.35
N ARG A 171 -5.27 -4.25 23.39
CA ARG A 171 -6.19 -5.31 23.83
C ARG A 171 -7.54 -4.79 24.31
N ARG A 172 -7.56 -3.63 24.99
CA ARG A 172 -8.78 -3.02 25.51
C ARG A 172 -9.56 -2.20 24.47
N ASP A 173 -8.97 -1.87 23.33
CA ASP A 173 -9.65 -1.05 22.31
C ASP A 173 -10.46 -1.93 21.34
N PRO A 174 -11.81 -1.86 21.35
CA PRO A 174 -12.67 -2.68 20.50
C PRO A 174 -12.46 -2.43 19.00
N LYS A 175 -11.87 -1.30 18.60
CA LYS A 175 -11.64 -0.97 17.17
C LYS A 175 -10.47 -1.74 16.56
N ILE A 176 -9.52 -2.22 17.37
CA ILE A 176 -8.29 -2.86 16.88
C ILE A 176 -8.00 -4.22 17.52
N ASN A 177 -8.61 -4.54 18.67
CA ASN A 177 -8.35 -5.77 19.42
C ASN A 177 -8.53 -7.06 18.60
N TRP A 178 -9.31 -7.04 17.51
CA TRP A 178 -9.42 -8.15 16.57
C TRP A 178 -8.04 -8.67 16.13
N ILE A 179 -7.03 -7.81 15.95
CA ILE A 179 -5.69 -8.20 15.48
C ILE A 179 -4.92 -9.06 16.48
N VAL A 180 -5.35 -9.10 17.74
CA VAL A 180 -4.71 -9.86 18.83
C VAL A 180 -4.98 -11.35 18.69
N ASN A 181 -6.10 -11.75 18.09
CA ASN A 181 -6.48 -13.15 17.95
C ASN A 181 -5.41 -13.96 17.19
N ALA A 182 -5.22 -15.21 17.60
CA ALA A 182 -4.21 -16.09 17.01
C ALA A 182 -4.39 -16.30 15.49
N VAL A 183 -5.61 -16.26 14.97
CA VAL A 183 -5.87 -16.36 13.53
C VAL A 183 -5.22 -15.23 12.71
N HIS A 184 -4.79 -14.14 13.34
CA HIS A 184 -4.11 -13.01 12.71
C HIS A 184 -2.58 -13.02 12.88
N LYS A 185 -1.96 -14.12 13.34
CA LYS A 185 -0.48 -14.24 13.28
C LYS A 185 0.02 -14.21 11.83
N HIS A 186 1.10 -13.49 11.54
CA HIS A 186 1.77 -13.47 10.23
C HIS A 186 0.83 -13.28 9.02
N ARG A 187 -0.02 -12.25 9.06
CA ARG A 187 -0.93 -11.89 7.95
C ARG A 187 -0.17 -11.57 6.66
N GLU A 188 1.00 -10.96 6.78
CA GLU A 188 1.91 -10.60 5.70
C GLU A 188 2.51 -11.82 4.99
N MET A 189 2.71 -12.94 5.70
CA MET A 189 3.23 -14.18 5.11
C MET A 189 2.14 -14.94 4.35
N ARG A 190 0.89 -14.85 4.83
CA ARG A 190 -0.29 -15.50 4.21
C ARG A 190 -0.99 -14.64 3.15
N GLY A 191 -0.49 -13.44 2.89
CA GLY A 191 -1.07 -12.51 1.91
C GLY A 191 -2.47 -12.01 2.30
N LEU A 192 -2.69 -11.72 3.58
CA LEU A 192 -3.94 -11.19 4.14
C LEU A 192 -3.92 -9.67 4.35
N THR A 193 -2.76 -9.03 4.21
CA THR A 193 -2.62 -7.57 4.16
C THR A 193 -3.19 -7.02 2.84
N SER A 194 -3.47 -5.71 2.78
CA SER A 194 -3.98 -5.09 1.54
C SER A 194 -3.02 -5.32 0.36
N ALA A 195 -1.72 -5.13 0.58
CA ALA A 195 -0.70 -5.37 -0.44
C ALA A 195 -0.54 -6.86 -0.81
N GLY A 196 -0.68 -7.78 0.14
CA GLY A 196 -0.62 -9.22 -0.15
C GLY A 196 -1.85 -9.74 -0.89
N ARG A 197 -3.04 -9.20 -0.58
CA ARG A 197 -4.30 -9.57 -1.23
C ARG A 197 -4.32 -9.19 -2.71
N SER A 198 -3.68 -8.08 -3.10
CA SER A 198 -3.65 -7.65 -4.50
C SER A 198 -2.98 -8.67 -5.42
N SER A 199 -1.90 -9.34 -4.98
CA SER A 199 -1.24 -10.38 -5.79
C SER A 199 -2.04 -11.68 -5.90
N ARG A 200 -3.01 -11.91 -5.00
CA ARG A 200 -3.86 -13.12 -5.03
C ARG A 200 -4.91 -13.08 -6.15
N GLY A 201 -5.16 -11.91 -6.75
CA GLY A 201 -6.13 -11.75 -7.84
C GLY A 201 -7.55 -12.06 -7.41
N LEU A 202 -7.93 -11.67 -6.18
CA LEU A 202 -9.29 -11.84 -5.67
C LEU A 202 -10.19 -10.70 -6.17
N GLY A 203 -11.44 -11.00 -6.49
CA GLY A 203 -12.44 -10.01 -6.90
C GLY A 203 -13.78 -10.66 -7.24
N LYS A 204 -14.71 -9.85 -7.76
CA LYS A 204 -16.06 -10.27 -8.18
C LYS A 204 -16.24 -10.07 -9.68
N GLY A 205 -17.03 -10.93 -10.32
CA GLY A 205 -17.34 -10.85 -11.75
C GLY A 205 -16.48 -11.76 -12.63
N HIS A 206 -16.73 -11.69 -13.94
CA HIS A 206 -16.16 -12.61 -14.94
C HIS A 206 -14.63 -12.64 -14.95
N ARG A 207 -13.97 -11.50 -14.69
CA ARG A 207 -12.49 -11.37 -14.64
C ARG A 207 -11.81 -12.16 -13.51
N PHE A 208 -12.56 -12.62 -12.51
CA PHE A 208 -12.04 -13.30 -11.32
C PHE A 208 -12.47 -14.77 -11.22
N SER A 209 -12.80 -15.38 -12.37
CA SER A 209 -13.21 -16.78 -12.47
C SER A 209 -12.16 -17.76 -11.89
N GLN A 210 -10.87 -17.41 -11.99
CA GLN A 210 -9.76 -18.24 -11.50
C GLN A 210 -9.65 -18.29 -9.98
N THR A 211 -10.39 -17.49 -9.23
CA THR A 211 -10.36 -17.47 -7.75
C THR A 211 -11.71 -17.78 -7.11
N LYS A 212 -12.68 -18.28 -7.86
CA LYS A 212 -13.98 -18.73 -7.31
C LYS A 212 -13.75 -19.84 -6.27
N GLY A 213 -14.25 -19.67 -5.05
CA GLY A 213 -13.95 -20.55 -3.91
C GLY A 213 -12.78 -20.07 -3.04
N GLY A 214 -12.30 -18.84 -3.21
CA GLY A 214 -11.41 -18.15 -2.25
C GLY A 214 -9.93 -18.11 -2.60
N SER A 215 -9.43 -19.01 -3.45
CA SER A 215 -8.06 -18.97 -3.98
C SER A 215 -7.94 -19.68 -5.33
N ARG A 216 -6.83 -19.43 -6.06
CA ARG A 216 -6.56 -20.11 -7.33
C ARG A 216 -6.45 -21.63 -7.17
N ARG A 217 -5.78 -22.08 -6.12
CA ARG A 217 -5.63 -23.51 -5.82
C ARG A 217 -6.96 -24.15 -5.46
N ALA A 218 -7.77 -23.51 -4.61
CA ALA A 218 -9.11 -24.01 -4.27
C ALA A 218 -10.01 -24.12 -5.51
N ALA A 219 -9.97 -23.13 -6.40
CA ALA A 219 -10.71 -23.16 -7.67
C ALA A 219 -10.24 -24.31 -8.58
N TRP A 220 -8.94 -24.55 -8.64
CA TRP A 220 -8.35 -25.64 -9.44
C TRP A 220 -8.73 -27.01 -8.87
N ILE A 221 -8.58 -27.23 -7.56
CA ILE A 221 -8.95 -28.50 -6.91
C ILE A 221 -10.41 -28.83 -7.23
N ARG A 222 -11.33 -27.91 -6.95
CA ARG A 222 -12.77 -28.12 -7.21
C ARG A 222 -13.09 -28.50 -8.68
N ARG A 223 -12.33 -28.00 -9.65
CA ARG A 223 -12.55 -28.33 -11.08
C ARG A 223 -11.91 -29.64 -11.51
N ASN A 224 -10.87 -30.09 -10.84
CA ASN A 224 -10.10 -31.29 -11.20
C ASN A 224 -10.43 -32.48 -10.29
N THR A 225 -11.29 -32.30 -9.29
CA THR A 225 -11.82 -33.41 -8.47
C THR A 225 -13.05 -34.00 -9.13
N LEU A 226 -12.93 -35.24 -9.62
CA LEU A 226 -14.06 -36.03 -10.09
C LEU A 226 -14.98 -36.38 -8.92
N GLN A 227 -16.27 -36.05 -9.03
CA GLN A 227 -17.27 -36.44 -8.02
C GLN A 227 -17.83 -37.81 -8.38
N LEU A 228 -17.57 -38.81 -7.54
CA LEU A 228 -18.10 -40.16 -7.69
C LEU A 228 -19.19 -40.39 -6.65
N HIS A 229 -20.41 -40.02 -7.01
CA HIS A 229 -21.58 -40.25 -6.16
C HIS A 229 -21.89 -41.76 -6.07
N ARG A 230 -22.43 -42.19 -4.92
CA ARG A 230 -22.78 -43.59 -4.64
C ARG A 230 -23.81 -44.13 -5.64
N LYS A 231 -24.74 -43.28 -6.08
CA LYS A 231 -25.67 -43.55 -7.17
C LYS A 231 -25.35 -42.56 -8.29
N ARG A 232 -25.28 -43.05 -9.53
CA ARG A 232 -25.07 -42.24 -10.73
C ARG A 232 -26.40 -42.02 -11.43
#